data_AF-A0A0A1U3I0-F1
#
_entry.id   AF-A0A0A1U3I0-F1
#
_cell.length_a   1.000
_cell.length_b   1.000
_cell.length_c   1.000
_cell.angle_alpha   90.00
_cell.angle_beta   90.00
_cell.angle_gamma   90.00
#
_symmetry.space_group_name_H-M   'P 1'
#
loop_
_entity.id
_entity.type
_entity.pdbx_description
1 polymer ?
#
loop_
_entity_poly.entity_id
_entity_poly.type
_entity_poly.pdbx_seq_one_letter_code
_entity_poly.pdbx_strand_id
1 'polypeptide(L)'
;MGRYLGRGTEPCVLTIKNGEFEYLLWESLFDVKLEGVDVKVNDLSDVDKLLGKLGLNVKERNDFVVFWLKEMKKFQKMFVRIVDRKQYEKLVPLNVKGFDNVMRVFVGFGECQERNEYLSVQEVESVKRPQGKYVIEWGATLI
;
A
#
# COMPACT_ATOMS: atom_id res chain seq x y z
N MET A 1 3.81 -3.49 -22.17
CA MET A 1 5.30 -3.49 -22.20
C MET A 1 5.74 -2.43 -21.20
N GLY A 2 6.76 -2.62 -20.37
CA GLY A 2 7.18 -1.60 -19.39
C GLY A 2 8.48 -0.94 -19.82
N ARG A 3 8.60 0.39 -19.70
CA ARG A 3 9.85 1.13 -19.92
C ARG A 3 10.40 1.60 -18.57
N TYR A 4 11.61 1.14 -18.27
CA TYR A 4 12.33 1.51 -17.05
C TYR A 4 13.19 2.75 -17.30
N LEU A 5 13.02 3.80 -16.49
CA LEU A 5 13.87 4.99 -16.50
C LEU A 5 14.98 4.81 -15.46
N GLY A 6 16.19 4.64 -15.96
CA GLY A 6 17.25 3.81 -15.35
C GLY A 6 17.99 4.31 -14.11
N ARG A 7 17.39 5.05 -13.17
CA ARG A 7 18.16 5.62 -12.03
C ARG A 7 17.54 5.53 -10.64
N GLY A 8 16.49 4.74 -10.44
CA GLY A 8 15.96 4.48 -9.09
C GLY A 8 15.33 5.69 -8.37
N THR A 9 15.33 6.87 -9.00
CA THR A 9 14.65 8.10 -8.56
C THR A 9 13.27 8.26 -9.17
N GLU A 10 12.94 7.49 -10.21
CA GLU A 10 11.69 7.56 -10.97
C GLU A 10 11.02 6.18 -11.02
N PRO A 11 9.68 6.10 -10.91
CA PRO A 11 8.95 4.84 -10.98
C PRO A 11 9.02 4.23 -12.39
N CYS A 12 8.84 2.90 -12.48
CA CYS A 12 8.72 2.25 -13.78
C CYS A 12 7.41 2.68 -14.47
N VAL A 13 7.49 3.03 -15.76
CA VAL A 13 6.31 3.30 -16.58
C VAL A 13 5.80 2.00 -17.20
N LEU A 14 4.57 1.64 -16.88
CA LEU A 14 3.82 0.53 -17.44
C LEU A 14 3.07 1.00 -18.69
N THR A 15 3.33 0.40 -19.85
CA THR A 15 2.52 0.61 -21.05
C THR A 15 1.45 -0.46 -21.14
N ILE A 16 0.19 -0.04 -20.99
CA ILE A 16 -1.01 -0.87 -21.13
C ILE A 16 -1.77 -0.37 -22.36
N LYS A 17 -1.89 -1.23 -23.39
CA LYS A 17 -2.37 -0.83 -24.72
C LYS A 17 -1.53 0.35 -25.26
N ASN A 18 -2.09 1.57 -25.26
CA ASN A 18 -1.45 2.81 -25.72
C ASN A 18 -1.30 3.87 -24.60
N GLY A 19 -1.60 3.52 -23.33
CA GLY A 19 -1.45 4.41 -22.19
C GLY A 19 -0.18 4.12 -21.40
N GLU A 20 0.44 5.17 -20.86
CA GLU A 20 1.59 5.10 -19.96
C GLU A 20 1.13 5.37 -18.52
N PHE A 21 1.47 4.46 -17.60
CA PHE A 21 1.08 4.53 -16.20
C PHE A 21 2.31 4.36 -15.33
N GLU A 22 2.54 5.28 -14.39
CA GLU A 22 3.69 5.19 -13.48
C GLU A 22 3.48 4.18 -12.34
N TYR A 23 2.27 3.65 -12.18
CA TYR A 23 1.92 2.72 -11.13
C TYR A 23 0.64 1.94 -11.41
N LEU A 24 0.41 0.88 -10.61
CA LEU A 24 -0.87 0.20 -10.49
C LEU A 24 -1.48 0.59 -9.14
N LEU A 25 -2.55 1.39 -9.19
CA LEU A 25 -3.43 1.64 -8.07
C LEU A 25 -4.71 0.84 -8.31
N TRP A 26 -5.17 0.11 -7.32
CA TRP A 26 -6.42 -0.62 -7.42
C TRP A 26 -7.11 -0.74 -6.05
N GLU A 27 -8.43 -0.90 -6.10
CA GLU A 27 -9.29 -1.13 -4.94
C GLU A 27 -9.92 -2.52 -5.03
N SER A 28 -10.20 -3.13 -3.88
CA SER A 28 -10.88 -4.42 -3.80
C SER A 28 -12.03 -4.38 -2.82
N LEU A 29 -12.98 -5.30 -3.01
CA LEU A 29 -13.92 -5.73 -1.99
C LEU A 29 -13.62 -7.20 -1.72
N PHE A 30 -12.98 -7.48 -0.59
CA PHE A 30 -12.74 -8.85 -0.15
C PHE A 30 -13.90 -9.33 0.71
N ASP A 31 -14.53 -10.44 0.33
CA ASP A 31 -15.47 -11.19 1.18
C ASP A 31 -14.75 -12.22 2.05
N VAL A 32 -13.46 -11.96 2.35
CA VAL A 32 -12.60 -12.80 3.17
C VAL A 32 -11.96 -11.95 4.25
N LYS A 33 -11.84 -12.51 5.45
CA LYS A 33 -11.12 -11.85 6.54
C LYS A 33 -9.64 -11.75 6.17
N LEU A 34 -9.14 -10.52 6.05
CA LEU A 34 -7.72 -10.25 5.88
C LEU A 34 -7.03 -10.28 7.24
N GLU A 35 -6.08 -11.17 7.41
CA GLU A 35 -5.20 -11.22 8.58
C GLU A 35 -4.09 -10.18 8.44
N GLY A 36 -3.52 -9.77 9.57
CA GLY A 36 -2.48 -8.74 9.57
C GLY A 36 -2.28 -8.13 10.94
N VAL A 37 -1.53 -7.03 10.95
CA VAL A 37 -1.23 -6.27 12.17
C VAL A 37 -1.98 -4.95 12.12
N ASP A 38 -2.78 -4.68 13.16
CA ASP A 38 -3.56 -3.46 13.25
C ASP A 38 -2.74 -2.33 13.89
N VAL A 39 -2.63 -1.22 13.17
CA VAL A 39 -1.89 -0.04 13.58
C VAL A 39 -2.87 1.10 13.78
N LYS A 40 -2.93 1.66 14.99
CA LYS A 40 -3.77 2.82 15.26
C LYS A 40 -3.20 4.06 14.58
N VAL A 41 -4.07 4.81 13.90
CA VAL A 41 -3.72 6.09 13.27
C VAL A 41 -4.68 7.17 13.76
N ASN A 42 -4.14 8.31 14.19
CA ASN A 42 -4.96 9.37 14.77
C ASN A 42 -5.42 10.40 13.73
N ASP A 43 -4.66 10.53 12.64
CA ASP A 43 -4.92 11.46 11.56
C ASP A 43 -4.26 10.99 10.24
N LEU A 44 -4.38 11.81 9.20
CA LEU A 44 -3.76 11.54 7.90
C LEU A 44 -2.23 11.62 7.92
N SER A 45 -1.64 12.33 8.88
CA SER A 45 -0.18 12.39 9.06
C SER A 45 0.35 11.06 9.55
N ASP A 46 -0.38 10.39 10.45
CA ASP A 46 -0.05 9.03 10.87
C ASP A 46 -0.18 8.02 9.73
N VAL A 47 -1.18 8.16 8.85
CA VAL A 47 -1.30 7.35 7.63
C VAL A 47 -0.10 7.59 6.70
N ASP A 48 0.27 8.85 6.42
CA ASP A 48 1.45 9.16 5.58
C ASP A 48 2.75 8.59 6.16
N LYS A 49 2.98 8.76 7.47
CA LYS A 49 4.16 8.19 8.15
C LYS A 49 4.18 6.66 8.05
N LEU A 50 3.04 6.01 8.27
CA LEU A 50 2.93 4.56 8.17
C LEU A 50 3.24 4.08 6.76
N LEU A 51 2.63 4.66 5.73
CA LEU A 51 2.92 4.32 4.34
C LEU A 51 4.38 4.57 3.96
N GLY A 52 5.00 5.60 4.53
CA GLY A 52 6.44 5.87 4.39
C GLY A 52 7.30 4.78 5.01
N LYS A 53 6.93 4.29 6.20
CA LYS A 53 7.55 3.12 6.82
C LYS A 53 7.37 1.86 5.98
N LEU A 54 6.26 1.71 5.27
CA LEU A 54 6.03 0.60 4.33
C LEU A 54 6.81 0.74 3.00
N GLY A 55 7.64 1.78 2.85
CA GLY A 55 8.56 1.96 1.73
C GLY A 55 8.02 2.80 0.57
N LEU A 56 6.80 3.34 0.69
CA LEU A 56 6.23 4.24 -0.31
C LEU A 56 6.93 5.60 -0.29
N ASN A 57 7.21 6.15 -1.46
CA ASN A 57 7.78 7.48 -1.61
C ASN A 57 6.70 8.58 -1.49
N VAL A 58 7.11 9.85 -1.45
CA VAL A 58 6.19 11.00 -1.26
C VAL A 58 5.07 11.03 -2.29
N LYS A 59 5.35 10.76 -3.57
CA LYS A 59 4.34 10.78 -4.63
C LYS A 59 3.33 9.65 -4.43
N GLU A 60 3.79 8.43 -4.17
CA GLU A 60 2.94 7.25 -4.00
C GLU A 60 2.01 7.40 -2.79
N ARG A 61 2.51 7.99 -1.70
CA ARG A 61 1.70 8.29 -0.51
C ARG A 61 0.69 9.38 -0.75
N ASN A 62 1.06 10.45 -1.45
CA ASN A 62 0.10 11.49 -1.84
C ASN A 62 -1.02 10.92 -2.71
N ASP A 63 -0.66 10.13 -3.73
CA ASP A 63 -1.62 9.47 -4.62
C ASP A 63 -2.57 8.55 -3.82
N PHE A 64 -2.02 7.78 -2.88
CA PHE A 64 -2.79 6.92 -1.98
C PHE A 64 -3.76 7.73 -1.10
N VAL A 65 -3.25 8.73 -0.37
CA VAL A 65 -4.04 9.50 0.60
C VAL A 65 -5.15 10.26 -0.10
N VAL A 66 -4.87 10.88 -1.25
CA VAL A 66 -5.88 11.62 -2.03
C VAL A 66 -7.02 10.70 -2.47
N PHE A 67 -6.72 9.50 -2.94
CA PHE A 67 -7.73 8.53 -3.37
C PHE A 67 -8.64 8.09 -2.20
N TRP A 68 -8.03 7.67 -1.08
CA TRP A 68 -8.76 7.11 0.06
C TRP A 68 -9.32 8.16 1.02
N LEU A 69 -9.00 9.45 0.83
CA LEU A 69 -9.34 10.55 1.74
C LEU A 69 -10.82 10.58 2.12
N LYS A 70 -11.70 10.39 1.14
CA LYS A 70 -13.16 10.44 1.34
C LYS A 70 -13.64 9.33 2.26
N GLU A 71 -13.06 8.14 2.14
CA GLU A 71 -13.45 6.98 2.93
C GLU A 71 -12.85 7.04 4.34
N MET A 72 -11.57 7.41 4.46
CA MET A 72 -10.90 7.56 5.76
C MET A 72 -11.58 8.59 6.67
N LYS A 73 -12.12 9.67 6.11
CA LYS A 73 -12.85 10.72 6.85
C LYS A 73 -14.16 10.26 7.49
N LYS A 74 -14.66 9.07 7.17
CA LYS A 74 -15.89 8.53 7.75
C LYS A 74 -15.68 7.95 9.16
N PHE A 75 -14.43 7.62 9.51
CA PHE A 75 -14.10 7.02 10.80
C PHE A 75 -13.73 8.07 11.85
N GLN A 76 -14.25 7.94 13.07
CA GLN A 76 -13.85 8.83 14.18
C GLN A 76 -12.51 8.42 14.78
N LYS A 77 -12.27 7.10 14.88
CA LYS A 77 -11.01 6.49 15.32
C LYS A 77 -10.67 5.38 14.34
N MET A 78 -9.56 5.48 13.63
CA MET A 78 -9.23 4.56 12.55
C MET A 78 -8.00 3.73 12.89
N PHE A 79 -7.97 2.50 12.37
CA PHE A 79 -6.76 1.71 12.29
C PHE A 79 -6.45 1.36 10.84
N VAL A 80 -5.17 1.07 10.59
CA VAL A 80 -4.67 0.53 9.34
C VAL A 80 -4.16 -0.88 9.61
N ARG A 81 -4.73 -1.87 8.95
CA ARG A 81 -4.20 -3.23 8.95
C ARG A 81 -3.10 -3.36 7.90
N ILE A 82 -1.89 -3.66 8.35
CA ILE A 82 -0.84 -4.16 7.47
C ILE A 82 -1.19 -5.61 7.15
N VAL A 83 -1.70 -5.86 5.95
CA VAL A 83 -2.23 -7.18 5.57
C VAL A 83 -1.08 -8.19 5.44
N ASP A 84 -1.32 -9.42 5.90
CA ASP A 84 -0.35 -10.50 5.74
C ASP A 84 -0.05 -10.73 4.25
N ARG A 85 1.24 -10.57 3.91
CA ARG A 85 1.69 -10.61 2.52
C ARG A 85 1.40 -11.96 1.86
N LYS A 86 1.60 -13.08 2.57
CA LYS A 86 1.42 -14.41 1.99
C LYS A 86 -0.05 -14.69 1.69
N GLN A 87 -0.95 -14.29 2.60
CA GLN A 87 -2.38 -14.36 2.38
C GLN A 87 -2.78 -13.50 1.18
N TYR A 88 -2.34 -12.24 1.16
CA TYR A 88 -2.66 -11.31 0.07
C TYR A 88 -2.18 -11.81 -1.30
N GLU A 89 -0.93 -12.26 -1.42
CA GLU A 89 -0.37 -12.76 -2.68
C GLU A 89 -1.08 -14.02 -3.19
N LYS A 90 -1.66 -14.83 -2.29
CA LYS A 90 -2.49 -15.99 -2.66
C LYS A 90 -3.87 -15.55 -3.19
N LEU A 91 -4.48 -14.54 -2.57
CA LEU A 91 -5.79 -14.02 -2.98
C LEU A 91 -5.70 -13.23 -4.30
N VAL A 92 -4.62 -12.47 -4.48
CA VAL A 92 -4.40 -11.59 -5.63
C VAL A 92 -3.04 -11.92 -6.25
N PRO A 93 -2.96 -12.99 -7.06
CA PRO A 93 -1.72 -13.35 -7.71
C PRO A 93 -1.31 -12.27 -8.72
N LEU A 94 -0.06 -11.83 -8.66
CA LEU A 94 0.53 -10.90 -9.60
C LEU A 94 1.70 -11.57 -10.32
N ASN A 95 1.65 -11.60 -11.66
CA ASN A 95 2.75 -12.09 -12.49
C ASN A 95 3.32 -10.93 -13.32
N VAL A 96 4.53 -10.51 -12.96
CA VAL A 96 5.26 -9.44 -13.65
C VAL A 96 6.57 -10.01 -14.19
N LYS A 97 6.83 -9.80 -15.48
CA LYS A 97 8.05 -10.28 -16.15
C LYS A 97 9.02 -9.14 -16.42
N GLY A 98 10.32 -9.46 -16.32
CA GLY A 98 11.39 -8.55 -16.69
C GLY A 98 11.74 -7.52 -15.61
N PHE A 99 11.42 -7.79 -14.35
CA PHE A 99 11.82 -7.01 -13.18
C PHE A 99 12.53 -7.92 -12.19
N ASP A 100 13.51 -7.38 -11.48
CA ASP A 100 14.29 -8.11 -10.49
C ASP A 100 13.53 -8.21 -9.17
N ASN A 101 12.70 -7.19 -8.86
CA ASN A 101 11.99 -7.08 -7.59
C ASN A 101 10.55 -6.57 -7.78
N VAL A 102 9.65 -7.08 -6.94
CA VAL A 102 8.26 -6.65 -6.81
C VAL A 102 7.99 -6.32 -5.36
N MET A 103 7.61 -5.09 -5.07
CA MET A 103 7.17 -4.65 -3.75
C MET A 103 5.68 -4.32 -3.81
N ARG A 104 4.91 -4.88 -2.88
CA ARG A 104 3.45 -4.73 -2.82
C ARG A 104 3.07 -4.20 -1.44
N VAL A 105 2.38 -3.06 -1.41
CA VAL A 105 1.87 -2.44 -0.18
C VAL A 105 0.35 -2.48 -0.23
N PHE A 106 -0.24 -3.46 0.43
CA PHE A 106 -1.69 -3.58 0.54
C PHE A 106 -2.12 -3.46 2.00
N VAL A 107 -3.06 -2.55 2.27
CA VAL A 107 -3.54 -2.28 3.63
C VAL A 107 -5.07 -2.32 3.72
N GLY A 108 -5.59 -2.64 4.89
CA GLY A 108 -7.02 -2.49 5.21
C GLY A 108 -7.25 -1.28 6.11
N PHE A 109 -8.39 -0.59 5.98
CA PHE A 109 -8.80 0.47 6.90
C PHE A 109 -10.13 0.14 7.56
N GLY A 110 -10.23 0.37 8.86
CA GLY A 110 -11.47 0.16 9.60
C GLY A 110 -11.55 1.03 10.86
N GLU A 111 -12.69 0.96 11.53
CA GLU A 111 -12.94 1.69 12.77
C GLU A 111 -12.35 0.94 13.97
N CYS A 112 -11.66 1.67 14.85
CA CYS A 112 -11.12 1.10 16.08
C CYS A 112 -12.23 0.55 16.98
N GLN A 113 -11.98 -0.62 17.56
CA GLN A 113 -12.84 -1.27 18.56
C GLN A 113 -12.17 -1.21 19.93
N GLU A 114 -12.93 -0.90 20.99
CA GLU A 114 -12.37 -0.66 22.33
C GLU A 114 -11.61 -1.84 22.93
N ARG A 115 -11.90 -3.06 22.48
CA ARG A 115 -11.31 -4.31 23.01
C ARG A 115 -10.11 -4.82 22.21
N ASN A 116 -9.76 -4.15 21.12
CA ASN A 116 -8.66 -4.59 20.27
C ASN A 116 -7.36 -3.91 20.70
N GLU A 117 -6.26 -4.66 20.60
CA GLU A 117 -4.92 -4.13 20.73
C GLU A 117 -4.44 -3.61 19.37
N TYR A 118 -3.74 -2.48 19.40
CA TYR A 118 -3.24 -1.81 18.21
C TYR A 118 -1.78 -1.39 18.44
N LEU A 119 -0.93 -1.61 17.44
CA LEU A 119 0.39 -0.98 17.43
C LEU A 119 0.25 0.51 17.16
N SER A 120 1.21 1.30 17.65
CA SER A 120 1.45 2.64 17.16
C SER A 120 2.26 2.63 15.88
N VAL A 121 2.15 3.69 15.08
CA VAL A 121 2.99 3.88 13.88
C VAL A 121 4.49 3.83 14.20
N GLN A 122 4.89 4.19 15.42
CA GLN A 122 6.30 4.18 15.83
C GLN A 122 6.85 2.76 15.97
N GLU A 123 6.03 1.81 16.41
CA GLU A 123 6.39 0.39 16.60
C GLU A 123 6.53 -0.38 15.27
N VAL A 124 5.98 0.16 14.18
CA VAL A 124 6.09 -0.47 12.85
C VAL A 124 7.51 -0.36 12.32
N GLU A 125 8.09 -1.49 11.91
CA GLU A 125 9.41 -1.52 11.27
C GLU A 125 9.39 -0.93 9.86
N SER A 126 10.48 -0.23 9.50
CA SER A 126 10.61 0.34 8.16
C SER A 126 11.05 -0.70 7.13
N VAL A 127 10.30 -0.80 6.05
CA VAL A 127 10.61 -1.61 4.87
C VAL A 127 11.58 -0.85 3.98
N LYS A 128 12.69 -1.51 3.62
CA LYS A 128 13.65 -0.97 2.65
C LYS A 128 13.08 -1.08 1.25
N ARG A 129 13.04 0.05 0.54
CA ARG A 129 12.66 0.08 -0.88
C ARG A 129 13.65 -0.75 -1.72
N PRO A 130 13.17 -1.58 -2.67
CA PRO A 130 14.05 -2.37 -3.52
C PRO A 130 14.97 -1.50 -4.38
N GLN A 131 16.12 -2.07 -4.75
CA GLN A 131 17.08 -1.49 -5.69
C GLN A 131 17.04 -2.24 -7.02
N GLY A 132 17.68 -1.69 -8.05
CA GLY A 132 17.70 -2.28 -9.39
C GLY A 132 16.38 -2.08 -10.13
N LYS A 133 16.04 -3.00 -11.05
CA LYS A 133 14.81 -2.88 -11.85
C LYS A 133 13.63 -3.44 -11.07
N TYR A 134 12.82 -2.57 -10.50
CA TYR A 134 11.68 -2.98 -9.66
C TYR A 134 10.35 -2.41 -10.13
N VAL A 135 9.27 -3.03 -9.66
CA VAL A 135 7.90 -2.52 -9.75
C VAL A 135 7.32 -2.40 -8.34
N ILE A 136 6.55 -1.34 -8.12
CA ILE A 136 5.79 -1.15 -6.90
C ILE A 136 4.30 -1.22 -7.23
N GLU A 137 3.55 -1.96 -6.41
CA GLU A 137 2.09 -1.97 -6.37
C GLU A 137 1.64 -1.47 -5.00
N TRP A 138 0.61 -0.63 -4.96
CA TRP A 138 -0.07 -0.32 -3.70
C TRP A 138 -1.58 -0.25 -3.87
N GLY A 139 -2.29 -0.58 -2.81
CA GLY A 139 -3.75 -0.59 -2.81
C GLY A 139 -4.30 -0.71 -1.40
N ALA A 140 -5.62 -0.62 -1.30
CA ALA A 140 -6.29 -0.85 -0.03
C ALA A 140 -7.72 -1.36 -0.18
N THR A 141 -8.30 -1.69 0.96
CA THR A 141 -9.72 -2.04 1.12
C THR A 141 -10.23 -1.47 2.44
N LEU A 142 -11.55 -1.28 2.52
CA LEU A 142 -12.23 -1.10 3.80
C LEU A 142 -12.44 -2.47 4.45
N ILE A 143 -12.34 -2.55 5.79
CA ILE A 143 -12.51 -3.76 6.61
C ILE A 143 -13.29 -3.47 7.90
#